data_AF-A0A3E0KAT1-F1
#
_entry.id   AF-A0A3E0KAT1-F1
#
_cell.length_a   1.000
_cell.length_b   1.000
_cell.length_c   1.000
_cell.angle_alpha   90.00
_cell.angle_beta   90.00
_cell.angle_gamma   90.00
#
_symmetry.space_group_name_H-M   'P 1'
#
loop_
_entity.id
_entity.type
_entity.pdbx_description
1 polymer ?
#
loop_
_entity_poly.entity_id
_entity_poly.type
_entity_poly.pdbx_seq_one_letter_code
_entity_poly.pdbx_strand_id
1 'polypeptide(L)'
;MDYAAKRSHVIGVLDAVRRKTNDPVYAKALQRVTSIAVWVVDQNRYKPEVSARQMLEQVLHEIDLYRQKMFIDGFGDAGFHDAVVRAKELVIDAFQELIDKEEEAAEKASV
;
A
#
# COMPACT_ATOMS: atom_id res chain seq x y z
N MET A 1 0.19 15.62 7.76
CA MET A 1 1.41 15.16 7.04
C MET A 1 1.28 15.53 5.57
N ASP A 2 2.34 16.02 4.92
CA ASP A 2 2.27 16.35 3.49
C ASP A 2 2.30 15.10 2.58
N TYR A 3 1.91 15.28 1.31
CA TYR A 3 1.89 14.21 0.30
C TYR A 3 3.24 13.53 0.11
N ALA A 4 4.34 14.30 0.08
CA ALA A 4 5.67 13.77 -0.20
C ALA A 4 6.13 12.83 0.92
N ALA A 5 5.82 13.18 2.18
CA ALA A 5 6.07 12.35 3.34
C ALA A 5 5.24 11.06 3.32
N LYS A 6 3.93 11.13 3.01
CA LYS A 6 3.09 9.92 2.86
C LYS A 6 3.65 8.96 1.80
N ARG A 7 3.99 9.49 0.61
CA ARG A 7 4.56 8.72 -0.50
C ARG A 7 5.91 8.10 -0.13
N SER A 8 6.80 8.89 0.47
CA SER A 8 8.12 8.42 0.89
C SER A 8 8.01 7.33 1.97
N HIS A 9 7.06 7.46 2.88
CA HIS A 9 6.79 6.48 3.93
C HIS A 9 6.38 5.13 3.34
N VAL A 10 5.31 5.12 2.51
CA VAL A 10 4.80 3.90 1.88
C VAL A 10 5.89 3.19 1.06
N ILE A 11 6.63 3.94 0.23
CA ILE A 11 7.73 3.39 -0.55
C ILE A 11 8.82 2.84 0.37
N GLY A 12 9.19 3.57 1.41
CA GLY A 12 10.25 3.19 2.34
C GLY A 12 9.98 1.87 3.04
N VAL A 13 8.77 1.69 3.59
CA VAL A 13 8.35 0.47 4.28
C VAL A 13 8.37 -0.73 3.32
N LEU A 14 7.69 -0.61 2.17
CA LEU A 14 7.54 -1.72 1.23
C LEU A 14 8.87 -2.08 0.54
N ASP A 15 9.68 -1.10 0.14
CA ASP A 15 10.97 -1.34 -0.50
C ASP A 15 12.00 -1.91 0.48
N ALA A 16 11.95 -1.53 1.76
CA ALA A 16 12.81 -2.12 2.79
C ALA A 16 12.58 -3.62 2.94
N VAL A 17 11.32 -4.07 2.92
CA VAL A 17 11.00 -5.50 2.96
C VAL A 17 11.41 -6.19 1.66
N ARG A 18 11.14 -5.56 0.50
CA ARG A 18 11.52 -6.09 -0.82
C ARG A 18 13.03 -6.32 -0.95
N ARG A 19 13.87 -5.46 -0.39
CA ARG A 19 15.33 -5.62 -0.42
C ARG A 19 15.86 -6.72 0.51
N LYS A 20 15.10 -7.09 1.54
CA LYS A 20 15.50 -8.09 2.54
C LYS A 20 15.03 -9.51 2.19
N THR A 21 14.04 -9.65 1.32
CA THR A 21 13.54 -10.97 0.95
C THR A 21 14.40 -11.62 -0.13
N ASN A 22 14.63 -12.93 0.02
CA ASN A 22 15.27 -13.78 -0.98
C ASN A 22 14.25 -14.53 -1.86
N ASP A 23 12.95 -14.37 -1.57
CA ASP A 23 11.87 -14.98 -2.36
C ASP A 23 11.59 -14.10 -3.59
N PRO A 24 11.95 -14.54 -4.82
CA PRO A 24 11.75 -13.73 -6.03
C PRO A 24 10.27 -13.54 -6.38
N VAL A 25 9.41 -14.50 -6.01
CA VAL A 25 7.96 -14.41 -6.24
C VAL A 25 7.37 -13.35 -5.32
N TYR A 26 7.79 -13.35 -4.05
CA TYR A 26 7.38 -12.33 -3.10
C TYR A 26 7.94 -10.94 -3.44
N ALA A 27 9.20 -10.84 -3.87
CA ALA A 27 9.77 -9.58 -4.32
C ALA A 27 8.99 -8.97 -5.50
N LYS A 28 8.57 -9.81 -6.45
CA LYS A 28 7.72 -9.41 -7.58
C LYS A 28 6.33 -8.95 -7.11
N ALA A 29 5.72 -9.65 -6.16
CA ALA A 29 4.44 -9.26 -5.59
C ALA A 29 4.54 -7.92 -4.84
N LEU A 30 5.57 -7.73 -4.02
CA LEU A 30 5.88 -6.49 -3.33
C LEU A 30 6.03 -5.31 -4.30
N GLN A 31 6.77 -5.49 -5.40
CA GLN A 31 6.90 -4.45 -6.41
C GLN A 31 5.54 -4.06 -7.00
N ARG A 32 4.66 -5.04 -7.24
CA ARG A 32 3.34 -4.78 -7.81
C ARG A 32 2.43 -4.03 -6.83
N VAL A 33 2.32 -4.48 -5.58
CA VAL A 33 1.48 -3.80 -4.58
C VAL A 33 2.04 -2.41 -4.23
N THR A 34 3.37 -2.23 -4.22
CA THR A 34 3.99 -0.92 -4.05
C THR A 34 3.59 0.03 -5.18
N SER A 35 3.57 -0.45 -6.42
CA SER A 35 3.15 0.36 -7.57
C SER A 35 1.69 0.79 -7.45
N ILE A 36 0.80 -0.10 -6.99
CA ILE A 36 -0.61 0.21 -6.73
C ILE A 36 -0.74 1.24 -5.60
N ALA A 37 -0.05 1.02 -4.48
CA ALA A 37 -0.09 1.91 -3.33
C ALA A 37 0.40 3.33 -3.67
N VAL A 38 1.52 3.43 -4.39
CA VAL A 38 2.05 4.72 -4.86
C VAL A 38 1.09 5.39 -5.83
N TRP A 39 0.48 4.63 -6.76
CA TRP A 39 -0.51 5.20 -7.67
C TRP A 39 -1.68 5.83 -6.93
N VAL A 40 -2.24 5.17 -5.92
CA VAL A 40 -3.33 5.74 -5.09
C VAL A 40 -2.88 6.99 -4.35
N VAL A 41 -1.69 6.98 -3.74
CA VAL A 41 -1.14 8.17 -3.07
C VAL A 41 -0.97 9.32 -4.06
N ASP A 42 -0.48 9.05 -5.27
CA ASP A 42 -0.29 10.04 -6.33
C ASP A 42 -1.63 10.59 -6.87
N GLN A 43 -2.67 9.76 -6.99
CA GLN A 43 -4.03 10.20 -7.36
C GLN A 43 -4.64 11.18 -6.35
N ASN A 44 -4.23 11.10 -5.08
CA ASN A 44 -4.73 11.95 -4.00
C ASN A 44 -3.78 13.12 -3.66
N ARG A 45 -2.73 13.35 -4.47
CA ARG A 45 -1.73 14.42 -4.24
C ARG A 45 -2.34 15.81 -3.99
N TYR A 46 -3.43 16.13 -4.67
CA TYR A 46 -4.09 17.44 -4.62
C TYR A 46 -5.39 17.45 -3.81
N LYS A 47 -5.64 16.39 -3.02
CA LYS A 47 -6.86 16.20 -2.22
C LYS A 47 -6.50 16.10 -0.73
N PRO A 48 -6.21 17.23 -0.07
CA PRO A 48 -5.78 17.24 1.33
C PRO A 48 -6.82 16.70 2.32
N GLU A 49 -8.09 16.68 1.92
CA GLU A 49 -9.21 16.13 2.69
C GLU A 49 -9.23 14.60 2.75
N VAL A 50 -8.48 13.92 1.87
CA VAL A 50 -8.43 12.46 1.83
C VAL A 50 -7.47 11.97 2.92
N SER A 51 -8.00 11.24 3.89
CA SER A 51 -7.22 10.67 4.99
C SER A 51 -6.41 9.45 4.55
N ALA A 52 -5.37 9.09 5.33
CA ALA A 52 -4.62 7.86 5.13
C ALA A 52 -5.52 6.62 5.16
N ARG A 53 -6.58 6.63 5.99
CA ARG A 53 -7.57 5.54 6.05
C ARG A 53 -8.34 5.39 4.75
N GLN A 54 -8.82 6.50 4.17
CA GLN A 54 -9.50 6.48 2.88
C GLN A 54 -8.56 6.06 1.74
N MET A 55 -7.28 6.47 1.79
CA MET A 55 -6.28 5.99 0.83
C MET A 55 -6.04 4.49 0.99
N LEU A 56 -5.95 3.97 2.21
CA LEU A 56 -5.79 2.53 2.46
C LEU A 56 -6.95 1.75 1.83
N GLU A 57 -8.20 2.16 2.07
CA GLU A 57 -9.38 1.53 1.46
C GLU A 57 -9.28 1.48 -0.08
N GLN A 58 -8.86 2.58 -0.71
CA GLN A 58 -8.63 2.63 -2.16
C GLN A 58 -7.52 1.67 -2.60
N VAL A 59 -6.40 1.61 -1.87
CA VAL A 59 -5.30 0.68 -2.21
C VAL A 59 -5.76 -0.77 -2.09
N LEU A 60 -6.48 -1.13 -1.03
CA LEU A 60 -6.97 -2.50 -0.84
C LEU A 60 -7.94 -2.89 -1.94
N HIS A 61 -8.82 -1.97 -2.35
CA HIS A 61 -9.72 -2.17 -3.47
C HIS A 61 -8.95 -2.46 -4.78
N GLU A 62 -7.94 -1.66 -5.11
CA GLU A 62 -7.12 -1.85 -6.30
C GLU A 62 -6.31 -3.16 -6.28
N ILE A 63 -5.82 -3.57 -5.10
CA ILE A 63 -5.15 -4.88 -4.94
C ILE A 63 -6.14 -6.01 -5.18
N ASP A 64 -7.37 -5.91 -4.67
CA ASP A 64 -8.39 -6.93 -4.88
C ASP A 64 -8.86 -6.99 -6.33
N LEU A 65 -9.00 -5.84 -7.02
CA LEU A 65 -9.23 -5.79 -8.47
C LEU A 65 -8.09 -6.44 -9.25
N TYR A 66 -6.84 -6.20 -8.86
CA TYR A 66 -5.69 -6.85 -9.47
C TYR A 66 -5.72 -8.38 -9.30
N ARG A 67 -6.06 -8.87 -8.09
CA ARG A 67 -6.22 -10.31 -7.83
C ARG A 67 -7.37 -10.92 -8.63
N GLN A 68 -8.50 -10.23 -8.71
CA GLN A 68 -9.62 -10.67 -9.54
C GLN A 68 -9.21 -10.76 -11.01
N LYS A 69 -8.46 -9.77 -11.50
CA LYS A 69 -7.92 -9.78 -12.86
C LYS A 69 -6.95 -10.93 -13.10
N MET A 70 -6.07 -11.23 -12.15
CA MET A 70 -5.18 -12.42 -12.21
C MET A 70 -5.99 -13.71 -12.43
N PHE A 71 -7.12 -13.84 -11.74
CA PHE A 71 -8.00 -15.00 -11.87
C PHE A 71 -8.73 -15.03 -13.22
N ILE A 72 -9.31 -13.91 -13.66
CA ILE A 72 -10.07 -13.82 -14.91
C ILE A 72 -9.18 -14.02 -16.14
N ASP A 73 -8.03 -13.32 -16.17
CA ASP A 73 -7.11 -13.34 -17.31
C ASP A 73 -6.16 -14.53 -17.28
N GLY A 74 -6.18 -15.33 -16.19
CA GLY A 74 -5.41 -16.55 -16.05
C GLY A 74 -3.90 -16.34 -15.96
N PHE A 75 -3.44 -15.28 -15.28
CA PHE A 75 -2.00 -15.03 -15.08
C PHE A 75 -1.59 -15.07 -13.61
N GLY A 76 -0.32 -15.46 -13.39
CA GLY A 76 0.20 -15.72 -12.05
C GLY A 76 -0.11 -17.14 -11.58
N ASP A 77 0.91 -17.87 -11.15
CA ASP A 77 0.74 -19.16 -10.51
C ASP A 77 0.24 -19.01 -9.06
N ALA A 78 -0.22 -20.11 -8.46
CA ALA A 78 -0.74 -20.11 -7.08
C ALA A 78 0.23 -19.44 -6.08
N GLY A 79 1.54 -19.66 -6.24
CA GLY A 79 2.56 -19.03 -5.39
C GLY A 79 2.59 -17.51 -5.51
N PHE A 80 2.40 -16.98 -6.71
CA PHE A 80 2.30 -15.54 -6.94
C PHE A 80 0.98 -14.95 -6.43
N HIS A 81 -0.15 -15.67 -6.56
CA HIS A 81 -1.43 -15.27 -5.94
C HIS A 81 -1.29 -15.14 -4.42
N ASP A 82 -0.69 -16.12 -3.76
CA ASP A 82 -0.45 -16.11 -2.32
C ASP A 82 0.54 -15.02 -1.91
N ALA A 83 1.59 -14.79 -2.72
CA ALA A 83 2.54 -13.72 -2.49
C ALA A 83 1.89 -12.32 -2.54
N VAL A 84 0.90 -12.10 -3.43
CA VAL A 84 0.14 -10.85 -3.48
C VAL A 84 -0.71 -10.65 -2.22
N VAL A 85 -1.30 -11.72 -1.67
CA VAL A 85 -2.04 -11.66 -0.39
C VAL A 85 -1.11 -11.27 0.75
N ARG A 86 0.04 -11.93 0.90
CA ARG A 86 1.04 -11.56 1.92
C ARG A 86 1.52 -10.12 1.76
N ALA A 87 1.72 -9.68 0.52
CA ALA A 87 2.16 -8.31 0.24
C ALA A 87 1.07 -7.26 0.56
N LYS A 88 -0.21 -7.63 0.46
CA LYS A 88 -1.36 -6.79 0.88
C LYS A 88 -1.31 -6.50 2.39
N GLU A 89 -0.91 -7.47 3.21
CA GLU A 89 -0.80 -7.28 4.67
C GLU A 89 0.22 -6.19 5.02
N LEU A 90 1.38 -6.18 4.36
CA LEU A 90 2.39 -5.13 4.57
C LEU A 90 1.94 -3.74 4.13
N VAL A 91 1.04 -3.66 3.15
CA VAL A 91 0.42 -2.39 2.76
C VAL A 91 -0.46 -1.88 3.90
N ILE A 92 -1.23 -2.76 4.55
CA ILE A 92 -2.04 -2.38 5.71
C ILE A 92 -1.14 -1.81 6.81
N ASP A 93 -0.06 -2.51 7.15
CA ASP A 93 0.89 -2.06 8.17
C ASP A 93 1.51 -0.69 7.82
N ALA A 94 1.95 -0.50 6.57
CA ALA A 94 2.54 0.75 6.11
C ALA A 94 1.57 1.94 6.23
N PHE A 95 0.28 1.72 5.98
CA PHE A 95 -0.75 2.74 6.12
C PHE A 95 -1.24 2.91 7.56
N GLN A 96 -1.20 1.87 8.39
CA GLN A 96 -1.57 1.99 9.80
C GLN A 96 -0.67 3.02 10.50
N GLU A 97 0.63 2.99 10.26
CA GLU A 97 1.55 4.01 10.79
C GLU A 97 1.22 5.45 10.31
N LEU A 98 0.61 5.61 9.13
CA LEU A 98 0.16 6.92 8.64
C LEU A 98 -1.13 7.35 9.32
N ILE A 99 -2.05 6.40 9.53
CA ILE A 99 -3.33 6.61 10.22
C ILE A 99 -3.05 7.05 11.66
N ASP A 100 -2.19 6.34 12.38
CA ASP A 100 -1.84 6.66 13.77
C ASP A 100 -1.27 8.09 13.88
N LYS A 101 -0.38 8.48 12.95
CA LYS A 101 0.19 9.83 12.90
C LYS A 101 -0.85 10.92 12.56
N GLU A 102 -1.86 10.60 11.76
CA GLU A 102 -2.97 11.52 11.49
C GLU A 102 -3.87 11.69 12.72
N GLU A 103 -4.17 10.60 13.41
CA GLU A 103 -4.98 10.58 14.64
C GLU A 103 -4.29 11.37 15.77
N GLU A 104 -2.99 11.12 16.02
CA GLU A 104 -2.19 11.89 16.99
C GLU A 104 -2.15 13.40 16.69
N ALA A 105 -2.10 13.77 15.40
CA ALA A 105 -2.08 15.18 14.99
C ALA A 105 -3.44 15.85 15.20
N ALA A 106 -4.53 15.12 14.96
CA ALA A 106 -5.89 15.61 15.18
C ALA A 106 -6.18 15.82 16.67
N GLU A 107 -5.75 14.89 17.54
CA GLU A 107 -5.88 15.02 18.99
C GLU A 107 -5.15 16.27 19.52
N LYS A 108 -3.89 16.48 19.10
CA LYS A 108 -3.10 17.66 19.51
C LYS A 108 -3.70 18.99 19.04
N ALA A 109 -4.42 19.00 17.91
CA ALA A 109 -5.07 20.21 17.40
C ALA A 109 -6.40 20.53 18.11
N SER A 110 -6.94 19.58 18.87
CA SER A 110 -8.20 19.70 19.62
C SER A 110 -8.03 20.16 21.08
N VAL A 111 -6.79 20.34 21.53
CA VAL A 111 -6.37 20.81 22.86
C VAL A 111 -5.85 22.23 22.78
#